data_AF-A0A932NTV4-F1
#
_entry.id   AF-A0A932NTV4-F1
#
_cell.length_a   1.000
_cell.length_b   1.000
_cell.length_c   1.000
_cell.angle_alpha   90.00
_cell.angle_beta   90.00
_cell.angle_gamma   90.00
#
_symmetry.space_group_name_H-M   'P 1'
#
loop_
_entity.id
_entity.type
_entity.pdbx_description
1 polymer ?
#
loop_
_entity_poly.entity_id
_entity_poly.type
_entity_poly.pdbx_seq_one_letter_code
_entity_poly.pdbx_strand_id
1 'polypeptide(L)'
;GFTDTGLSASTAYNYYVKAKDDAGNVSSTSTTVSATTKSVSSPPPAPTTTTKTYTATLSKNGSKKQTIQIPKAGTIKYSLSTKEGNGRYDVKVYDSSNKVIAQQLNTNVPLSGTFKASKAGNYTIEVKTRFSSARTHTLKVTYPN
;
A
#
# COMPACT_ATOMS: atom_id res chain seq x y z
N GLY A 1 33.12 27.21 14.11
CA GLY A 1 33.45 25.89 13.58
C GLY A 1 33.27 25.90 12.08
N PHE A 2 34.05 25.12 11.34
CA PHE A 2 33.92 24.98 9.89
C PHE A 2 33.02 23.77 9.57
N THR A 3 32.14 23.91 8.59
CA THR A 3 31.30 22.82 8.09
C THR A 3 31.71 22.49 6.67
N ASP A 4 32.22 21.28 6.47
CA ASP A 4 32.56 20.76 5.14
C ASP A 4 31.33 20.10 4.52
N THR A 5 30.92 20.55 3.34
CA THR A 5 29.68 20.12 2.66
C THR A 5 29.98 19.63 1.25
N GLY A 6 29.17 18.71 0.72
CA GLY A 6 29.38 18.13 -0.61
C GLY A 6 30.28 16.90 -0.64
N LEU A 7 30.55 16.31 0.53
CA LEU A 7 31.32 15.07 0.66
C LEU A 7 30.52 13.85 0.19
N SER A 8 31.20 12.88 -0.40
CA SER A 8 30.61 11.59 -0.78
C SER A 8 30.40 10.74 0.47
N ALA A 9 29.30 9.97 0.49
CA ALA A 9 28.98 9.05 1.58
C ALA A 9 29.98 7.87 1.64
N SER A 10 30.09 7.22 2.81
CA SER A 10 30.99 6.07 3.04
C SER A 10 32.45 6.30 2.59
N THR A 11 32.92 7.55 2.63
CA THR A 11 34.25 7.94 2.14
C THR A 11 35.09 8.47 3.30
N ALA A 12 36.33 8.00 3.42
CA ALA A 12 37.28 8.49 4.42
C ALA A 12 37.94 9.78 3.92
N TYR A 13 37.88 10.82 4.74
CA TYR A 13 38.51 12.10 4.50
C TYR A 13 39.54 12.38 5.59
N ASN A 14 40.68 12.95 5.19
CA ASN A 14 41.77 13.32 6.09
C ASN A 14 41.84 14.84 6.17
N TYR A 15 41.79 15.38 7.38
CA TYR A 15 41.80 16.81 7.65
C TYR A 15 43.03 17.20 8.45
N TYR A 16 43.62 18.34 8.10
CA TYR A 16 44.64 19.05 8.86
C TYR A 16 44.37 20.54 8.76
N VAL A 17 44.87 21.32 9.72
CA VAL A 17 44.74 22.79 9.71
C VAL A 17 46.11 23.45 9.62
N LYS A 18 46.15 24.63 8.99
CA LYS A 18 47.29 25.56 8.99
C LYS A 18 46.75 26.95 9.36
N ALA A 19 47.51 27.71 10.13
CA ALA A 19 47.22 29.11 10.39
C ALA A 19 47.93 29.99 9.35
N LYS A 20 47.34 31.13 9.01
CA LYS A 20 47.95 32.17 8.15
C LYS A 20 47.81 33.51 8.86
N ASP A 21 48.88 34.30 8.93
CA ASP A 21 48.85 35.66 9.50
C ASP A 21 48.45 36.72 8.45
N ASP A 22 48.27 37.96 8.89
CA ASP A 22 47.87 39.09 8.03
C ASP A 22 48.95 39.49 7.01
N ALA A 23 50.22 39.15 7.28
CA ALA A 23 51.34 39.34 6.35
C ALA A 23 51.43 38.22 5.29
N GLY A 24 50.67 37.14 5.48
CA GLY A 24 50.55 36.04 4.56
C GLY A 24 51.41 34.82 4.86
N ASN A 25 52.13 34.79 5.99
CA ASN A 25 52.93 33.65 6.41
C ASN A 25 52.04 32.49 6.86
N VAL A 26 52.34 31.26 6.45
CA VAL A 26 51.55 30.06 6.74
C VAL A 26 52.33 29.13 7.69
N SER A 27 51.66 28.60 8.73
CA SER A 27 52.25 27.67 9.69
C SER A 27 52.49 26.27 9.10
N SER A 28 53.20 25.42 9.87
CA SER A 28 53.20 23.97 9.65
C SER A 28 51.79 23.37 9.79
N THR A 29 51.58 22.20 9.18
CA THR A 29 50.33 21.43 9.32
C THR A 29 50.16 20.93 10.76
N SER A 30 48.93 20.94 11.26
CA SER A 30 48.58 20.17 12.45
C SER A 30 48.71 18.66 12.22
N THR A 31 48.54 17.89 13.30
CA THR A 31 48.28 16.45 13.19
C THR A 31 47.06 16.19 12.30
N THR A 32 47.17 15.22 11.40
CA THR A 32 46.08 14.80 10.52
C THR A 32 45.07 13.94 11.29
N VAL A 33 43.79 14.23 11.13
CA VAL A 33 42.68 13.42 11.63
C VAL A 33 41.89 12.82 10.47
N SER A 34 41.44 11.57 10.62
CA SER A 34 40.63 10.88 9.62
C SER A 34 39.19 10.75 10.10
N ALA A 35 38.22 11.01 9.22
CA ALA A 35 36.81 10.82 9.48
C ALA A 35 36.14 10.18 8.27
N THR A 36 35.31 9.17 8.50
CA THR A 36 34.50 8.52 7.45
C THR A 36 33.09 9.07 7.48
N THR A 37 32.61 9.53 6.32
CA THR A 37 31.22 9.98 6.18
C THR A 37 30.25 8.81 6.34
N LYS A 38 29.06 9.09 6.89
CA LYS A 38 28.02 8.07 7.04
C LYS A 38 27.54 7.57 5.68
N SER A 39 27.16 6.29 5.63
CA SER A 39 26.47 5.73 4.47
C SER A 39 25.11 6.40 4.25
N VAL A 40 24.71 6.55 2.99
CA VAL A 40 23.31 6.86 2.65
C VAL A 40 22.47 5.59 2.79
N SER A 41 21.40 5.63 3.57
CA SER A 41 20.42 4.56 3.58
C SER A 41 19.51 4.70 2.35
N SER A 42 19.27 3.61 1.63
CA SER A 42 18.22 3.60 0.61
C SER A 42 16.85 3.83 1.25
N PRO A 43 15.93 4.54 0.59
CA PRO A 43 14.55 4.60 1.04
C PRO A 43 13.95 3.18 1.12
N PRO A 44 13.02 2.91 2.05
CA PRO A 44 12.36 1.62 2.14
C PRO A 44 11.60 1.32 0.83
N PRO A 45 11.48 0.03 0.44
CA PRO A 45 10.73 -0.34 -0.75
C PRO A 45 9.27 0.11 -0.62
N ALA A 46 8.69 0.57 -1.73
CA ALA A 46 7.28 0.96 -1.78
C ALA A 46 6.39 -0.24 -1.43
N PRO A 47 5.24 -0.03 -0.75
CA PRO A 47 4.33 -1.11 -0.43
C PRO A 47 3.75 -1.72 -1.71
N THR A 48 3.84 -3.05 -1.83
CA THR A 48 3.28 -3.79 -2.96
C THR A 48 1.83 -4.18 -2.68
N THR A 49 1.01 -4.22 -3.73
CA THR A 49 -0.39 -4.67 -3.64
C THR A 49 -0.70 -5.66 -4.75
N THR A 50 -1.62 -6.58 -4.49
CA THR A 50 -2.10 -7.58 -5.44
C THR A 50 -3.58 -7.33 -5.71
N THR A 51 -3.99 -7.40 -6.98
CA THR A 51 -5.40 -7.31 -7.39
C THR A 51 -5.87 -8.63 -7.99
N LYS A 52 -6.97 -9.18 -7.47
CA LYS A 52 -7.68 -10.33 -8.05
C LYS A 52 -9.02 -9.90 -8.63
N THR A 53 -9.41 -10.51 -9.74
CA THR A 53 -10.69 -10.26 -10.42
C THR A 53 -11.50 -11.55 -10.42
N TYR A 54 -12.77 -11.45 -10.06
CA TYR A 54 -13.73 -12.55 -10.02
C TYR A 54 -14.95 -12.16 -10.85
N THR A 55 -15.38 -13.04 -11.75
CA THR A 55 -16.57 -12.84 -12.58
C THR A 55 -17.59 -13.91 -12.29
N ALA A 56 -18.85 -13.52 -12.07
CA ALA A 56 -19.94 -14.46 -11.83
C ALA A 56 -21.25 -13.90 -12.38
N THR A 57 -22.14 -14.79 -12.82
CA THR A 57 -23.52 -14.44 -13.17
C THR A 57 -24.41 -14.69 -11.96
N LEU A 58 -25.11 -13.65 -11.52
CA LEU A 58 -26.12 -13.74 -10.48
C LEU A 58 -27.50 -13.84 -11.12
N SER A 59 -28.32 -14.77 -10.65
CA SER A 59 -29.72 -14.91 -11.03
C SER A 59 -30.59 -13.77 -10.45
N LYS A 60 -31.86 -13.72 -10.86
CA LYS A 60 -32.88 -12.79 -10.33
C LYS A 60 -32.91 -12.83 -8.80
N ASN A 61 -32.73 -11.67 -8.16
CA ASN A 61 -32.60 -11.50 -6.70
C ASN A 61 -31.60 -12.47 -6.01
N GLY A 62 -30.66 -13.02 -6.78
CA GLY A 62 -29.71 -14.03 -6.34
C GLY A 62 -28.60 -13.44 -5.50
N SER A 63 -27.84 -14.33 -4.84
CA SER A 63 -26.64 -13.97 -4.10
C SER A 63 -25.49 -14.91 -4.42
N LYS A 64 -24.25 -14.40 -4.33
CA LYS A 64 -23.03 -15.19 -4.49
C LYS A 64 -22.02 -14.74 -3.44
N LYS A 65 -21.38 -15.72 -2.81
CA LYS A 65 -20.25 -15.52 -1.90
C LYS A 65 -18.95 -15.81 -2.62
N GLN A 66 -17.99 -14.90 -2.52
CA GLN A 66 -16.63 -15.06 -3.01
C GLN A 66 -15.67 -15.04 -1.84
N THR A 67 -15.02 -16.17 -1.59
CA THR A 67 -13.94 -16.27 -0.60
C THR A 67 -12.63 -15.81 -1.21
N ILE A 68 -11.89 -14.98 -0.48
CA ILE A 68 -10.58 -14.46 -0.85
C ILE A 68 -9.56 -14.78 0.24
N GLN A 69 -8.38 -15.20 -0.18
CA GLN A 69 -7.23 -15.41 0.70
C GLN A 69 -6.45 -14.11 0.81
N ILE A 70 -6.37 -13.53 2.00
CA ILE A 70 -5.59 -12.34 2.29
C ILE A 70 -4.27 -12.78 2.96
N PRO A 71 -3.11 -12.59 2.31
CA PRO A 71 -1.83 -13.07 2.83
C PRO A 71 -1.34 -12.24 4.03
N LYS A 72 -1.80 -10.99 4.14
CA LYS A 72 -1.31 -10.02 5.11
C LYS A 72 -2.41 -9.08 5.58
N ALA A 73 -2.42 -8.79 6.88
CA ALA A 73 -3.34 -7.81 7.46
C ALA A 73 -3.18 -6.43 6.79
N GLY A 74 -4.28 -5.69 6.68
CA GLY A 74 -4.26 -4.35 6.12
C GLY A 74 -5.59 -3.92 5.52
N THR A 75 -5.56 -2.79 4.82
CA THR A 75 -6.73 -2.24 4.13
C THR A 75 -6.92 -2.93 2.80
N ILE A 76 -8.12 -3.49 2.59
CA ILE A 76 -8.53 -4.17 1.38
C ILE A 76 -9.50 -3.25 0.64
N LYS A 77 -9.27 -3.07 -0.67
CA LYS A 77 -10.18 -2.34 -1.56
C LYS A 77 -10.96 -3.36 -2.38
N TYR A 78 -12.24 -3.12 -2.59
CA TYR A 78 -13.04 -3.88 -3.54
C TYR A 78 -13.84 -2.95 -4.43
N SER A 79 -14.13 -3.40 -5.64
CA SER A 79 -15.07 -2.77 -6.54
C SER A 79 -15.95 -3.79 -7.23
N LEU A 80 -17.19 -3.42 -7.47
CA LEU A 80 -18.18 -4.23 -8.16
C LEU A 80 -18.66 -3.46 -9.38
N SER A 81 -18.74 -4.13 -10.52
CA SER A 81 -19.35 -3.63 -11.75
C SER A 81 -20.20 -4.72 -12.41
N THR A 82 -21.09 -4.33 -13.31
CA THR A 82 -21.90 -5.22 -14.15
C THR A 82 -21.79 -4.73 -15.60
N LYS A 83 -21.87 -5.66 -16.55
CA LYS A 83 -21.86 -5.32 -17.98
C LYS A 83 -23.16 -4.64 -18.41
N GLU A 84 -24.26 -4.91 -17.71
CA GLU A 84 -25.61 -4.44 -18.01
C GLU A 84 -25.92 -3.05 -17.41
N GLY A 85 -24.90 -2.27 -17.06
CA GLY A 85 -25.04 -0.89 -16.57
C GLY A 85 -25.35 -0.77 -15.08
N ASN A 86 -26.19 0.19 -14.70
CA ASN A 86 -26.38 0.51 -13.29
C ASN A 86 -27.30 -0.47 -12.56
N GLY A 87 -27.09 -0.62 -11.25
CA GLY A 87 -28.07 -1.33 -10.46
C GLY A 87 -27.92 -1.39 -8.94
N ARG A 88 -28.98 -1.73 -8.19
CA ARG A 88 -29.03 -1.87 -6.73
C ARG A 88 -28.56 -3.25 -6.25
N TYR A 89 -27.57 -3.23 -5.36
CA TYR A 89 -26.98 -4.42 -4.76
C TYR A 89 -26.83 -4.25 -3.25
N ASP A 90 -26.79 -5.38 -2.57
CA ASP A 90 -26.26 -5.47 -1.21
C ASP A 90 -24.90 -6.17 -1.28
N VAL A 91 -23.90 -5.59 -0.64
CA VAL A 91 -22.58 -6.18 -0.47
C VAL A 91 -22.32 -6.33 1.03
N LYS A 92 -21.97 -7.55 1.45
CA LYS A 92 -21.56 -7.85 2.83
C LYS A 92 -20.19 -8.51 2.81
N VAL A 93 -19.31 -8.07 3.69
CA VAL A 93 -17.99 -8.65 3.87
C VAL A 93 -17.96 -9.36 5.22
N TYR A 94 -17.53 -10.61 5.20
CA TYR A 94 -17.40 -11.47 6.36
C TYR A 94 -15.93 -11.76 6.63
N ASP A 95 -15.54 -11.81 7.90
CA ASP A 95 -14.23 -12.31 8.32
C ASP A 95 -14.15 -13.85 8.31
N SER A 96 -13.01 -14.40 8.72
CA SER A 96 -12.77 -15.85 8.80
C SER A 96 -13.71 -16.58 9.75
N SER A 97 -14.32 -15.86 10.70
CA SER A 97 -15.29 -16.38 11.67
C SER A 97 -16.73 -16.19 11.20
N ASN A 98 -16.92 -15.80 9.93
CA ASN A 98 -18.22 -15.53 9.30
C ASN A 98 -18.99 -14.37 9.96
N LYS A 99 -18.29 -13.44 10.63
CA LYS A 99 -18.89 -12.21 11.17
C LYS A 99 -18.86 -11.11 10.11
N VAL A 100 -19.96 -10.37 9.96
CA VAL A 100 -20.01 -9.20 9.07
C VAL A 100 -19.12 -8.09 9.63
N ILE A 101 -18.13 -7.65 8.84
CA ILE A 101 -17.17 -6.60 9.20
C ILE A 101 -17.31 -5.34 8.34
N ALA A 102 -17.99 -5.42 7.20
CA ALA A 102 -18.37 -4.27 6.38
C ALA A 102 -19.63 -4.60 5.58
N GLN A 103 -20.46 -3.60 5.32
CA GLN A 103 -21.65 -3.76 4.49
C GLN A 103 -22.02 -2.48 3.75
N GLN A 104 -22.55 -2.64 2.55
CA GLN A 104 -23.16 -1.59 1.73
C GLN A 104 -24.50 -2.14 1.25
N LEU A 105 -25.60 -1.51 1.65
CA LEU A 105 -26.95 -1.98 1.35
C LEU A 105 -27.62 -1.07 0.35
N ASN A 106 -28.45 -1.65 -0.52
CA ASN A 106 -29.25 -0.94 -1.52
C ASN A 106 -28.46 0.08 -2.35
N THR A 107 -27.21 -0.26 -2.69
CA THR A 107 -26.24 0.66 -3.29
C THR A 107 -26.19 0.48 -4.81
N ASN A 108 -26.03 1.58 -5.54
CA ASN A 108 -25.86 1.53 -6.99
C ASN A 108 -24.45 1.03 -7.36
N VAL A 109 -24.38 0.06 -8.26
CA VAL A 109 -23.17 -0.37 -8.98
C VAL A 109 -23.06 0.44 -10.29
N PRO A 110 -21.85 0.85 -10.73
CA PRO A 110 -20.55 0.53 -10.16
C PRO A 110 -20.34 1.11 -8.75
N LEU A 111 -19.81 0.29 -7.85
CA LEU A 111 -19.46 0.70 -6.49
C LEU A 111 -18.04 0.32 -6.15
N SER A 112 -17.51 0.99 -5.14
CA SER A 112 -16.29 0.59 -4.48
C SER A 112 -16.43 0.74 -2.98
N GLY A 113 -15.59 0.02 -2.26
CA GLY A 113 -15.54 0.07 -0.81
C GLY A 113 -14.20 -0.42 -0.30
N THR A 114 -14.00 -0.24 0.99
CA THR A 114 -12.83 -0.76 1.69
C THR A 114 -13.23 -1.44 2.98
N PHE A 115 -12.43 -2.40 3.41
CA PHE A 115 -12.54 -2.98 4.75
C PHE A 115 -11.14 -3.26 5.29
N LYS A 116 -10.99 -3.32 6.62
CA LYS A 116 -9.73 -3.73 7.24
C LYS A 116 -9.75 -5.23 7.48
N ALA A 117 -8.78 -5.94 6.91
CA ALA A 117 -8.42 -7.29 7.31
C ALA A 117 -7.51 -7.20 8.54
N SER A 118 -8.01 -7.59 9.70
CA SER A 118 -7.26 -7.56 10.97
C SER A 118 -6.11 -8.57 11.03
N LYS A 119 -6.17 -9.64 10.23
CA LYS A 119 -5.17 -10.70 10.17
C LYS A 119 -5.13 -11.32 8.77
N ALA A 120 -4.09 -12.09 8.49
CA ALA A 120 -4.07 -12.95 7.32
C ALA A 120 -5.15 -14.05 7.43
N GLY A 121 -5.68 -14.50 6.30
CA GLY A 121 -6.63 -15.60 6.22
C GLY A 121 -7.79 -15.35 5.25
N ASN A 122 -8.86 -16.13 5.44
CA ASN A 122 -10.02 -16.13 4.56
C ASN A 122 -10.98 -15.00 4.90
N TYR A 123 -11.38 -14.25 3.90
CA TYR A 123 -12.49 -13.30 3.99
C TYR A 123 -13.51 -13.62 2.91
N THR A 124 -14.78 -13.37 3.16
CA THR A 124 -15.86 -13.65 2.19
C THR A 124 -16.58 -12.39 1.81
N ILE A 125 -16.73 -12.10 0.52
CA ILE A 125 -17.56 -11.02 0.02
C ILE A 125 -18.82 -11.64 -0.57
N GLU A 126 -19.98 -11.34 0.02
CA GLU A 126 -21.28 -11.69 -0.51
C GLU A 126 -21.85 -10.53 -1.30
N VAL A 127 -22.28 -10.80 -2.53
CA VAL A 127 -22.98 -9.87 -3.39
C VAL A 127 -24.38 -10.42 -3.62
N LYS A 128 -25.40 -9.63 -3.27
CA LYS A 128 -26.81 -9.95 -3.53
C LYS A 128 -27.41 -8.92 -4.48
N THR A 129 -28.09 -9.40 -5.51
CA THR A 129 -28.78 -8.55 -6.49
C THR A 129 -30.19 -8.21 -6.01
N ARG A 130 -30.70 -7.08 -6.46
CA ARG A 130 -32.12 -6.72 -6.31
C ARG A 130 -32.82 -6.58 -7.67
N PHE A 131 -32.30 -7.28 -8.68
CA PHE A 131 -32.78 -7.22 -10.05
C PHE A 131 -33.77 -8.32 -10.36
N SER A 132 -34.72 -7.98 -11.24
CA SER A 132 -35.68 -8.93 -11.82
C SER A 132 -35.07 -9.83 -12.91
N SER A 133 -33.84 -9.56 -13.37
CA SER A 133 -33.12 -10.33 -14.39
C SER A 133 -31.73 -10.79 -13.92
N ALA A 134 -31.24 -11.87 -14.53
CA ALA A 134 -29.88 -12.33 -14.32
C ALA A 134 -28.88 -11.35 -14.96
N ARG A 135 -27.76 -11.11 -14.28
CA ARG A 135 -26.72 -10.17 -14.73
C ARG A 135 -25.34 -10.73 -14.44
N THR A 136 -24.35 -10.37 -15.26
CA THR A 136 -22.95 -10.76 -15.04
C THR A 136 -22.20 -9.65 -14.31
N HIS A 137 -21.54 -10.01 -13.21
CA HIS A 137 -20.83 -9.11 -12.32
C HIS A 137 -19.34 -9.39 -12.33
N THR A 138 -18.57 -8.32 -12.17
CA THR A 138 -17.13 -8.37 -11.97
C THR A 138 -16.82 -7.76 -10.60
N LEU A 139 -16.27 -8.58 -9.70
CA LEU A 139 -15.73 -8.17 -8.41
C LEU A 139 -14.20 -8.08 -8.53
N LYS A 140 -13.63 -6.89 -8.32
CA LYS A 140 -12.19 -6.71 -8.19
C LYS A 140 -11.85 -6.49 -6.72
N VAL A 141 -10.79 -7.14 -6.25
CA VAL A 141 -10.30 -7.03 -4.86
C VAL A 141 -8.80 -6.77 -4.89
N THR A 142 -8.36 -5.70 -4.24
CA THR A 142 -6.96 -5.31 -4.10
C THR A 142 -6.54 -5.32 -2.64
N TYR A 143 -5.41 -5.98 -2.34
CA TYR A 143 -4.90 -6.15 -0.97
C TYR A 143 -3.38 -6.02 -0.92
N PRO A 144 -2.81 -5.64 0.24
CA PRO A 144 -1.36 -5.59 0.40
C PRO A 144 -0.74 -6.99 0.29
N ASN A 145 0.47 -7.04 -0.26
CA ASN A 145 1.29 -8.24 -0.27
C ASN A 145 2.22 -8.28 0.97
#